data_AF-A0A1E4SVE9-F1
#
_entry.id   AF-A0A1E4SVE9-F1
#
_cell.length_a   1.000
_cell.length_b   1.000
_cell.length_c   1.000
_cell.angle_alpha   90.00
_cell.angle_beta   90.00
_cell.angle_gamma   90.00
#
_symmetry.space_group_name_H-M   'P 1'
#
loop_
_entity.id
_entity.type
_entity.pdbx_description
1 polymer ?
#
loop_
_entity_poly.entity_id
_entity_poly.type
_entity_poly.pdbx_seq_one_letter_code
_entity_poly.pdbx_strand_id
1 'polypeptide(L)'
;MAGTKEEATFKRSPDVSFDEIDYRNPMDLKNAQESMLREQFVRIEVFKMVRKALENCFRVNGPNAFEECRDLADKYLDMLPNSRAQGYMGYQRNDPSK
;
A
#
# COMPACT_ATOMS: atom_id res chain seq x y z
N MET A 1 -42.75 0.26 -5.68
CA MET A 1 -41.92 -0.53 -4.75
C MET A 1 -40.48 -0.03 -4.88
N ALA A 2 -40.06 0.85 -3.96
CA ALA A 2 -38.69 1.37 -3.95
C ALA A 2 -37.79 0.31 -3.31
N GLY A 3 -36.83 -0.23 -4.08
CA GLY A 3 -35.82 -1.15 -3.56
C GLY A 3 -34.85 -0.39 -2.67
N THR A 4 -34.77 -0.76 -1.40
CA THR A 4 -33.79 -0.26 -0.45
C THR A 4 -32.40 -0.75 -0.86
N LYS A 5 -31.52 0.16 -1.29
CA LYS A 5 -30.09 -0.12 -1.44
C LYS A 5 -29.50 -0.23 -0.05
N GLU A 6 -29.22 -1.46 0.38
CA GLU A 6 -28.42 -1.70 1.57
C GLU A 6 -26.99 -1.21 1.25
N GLU A 7 -26.53 -0.15 1.91
CA GLU A 7 -25.17 0.35 1.76
C GLU A 7 -24.20 -0.72 2.26
N ALA A 8 -23.52 -1.42 1.34
CA ALA A 8 -22.54 -2.44 1.69
C ALA A 8 -21.40 -1.81 2.50
N THR A 9 -21.43 -2.00 3.82
CA THR A 9 -20.38 -1.51 4.71
C THR A 9 -19.10 -2.31 4.43
N PHE A 10 -18.04 -1.62 4.00
CA PHE A 10 -16.74 -2.26 3.77
C PHE A 10 -16.20 -2.82 5.09
N LYS A 11 -16.09 -4.15 5.18
CA LYS A 11 -15.43 -4.83 6.31
C LYS A 11 -13.96 -5.03 5.98
N ARG A 12 -13.06 -4.36 6.71
CA ARG A 12 -11.61 -4.59 6.60
C ARG A 12 -11.32 -6.01 7.08
N SER A 13 -10.62 -6.81 6.27
CA SER A 13 -10.13 -8.12 6.74
C SER A 13 -9.05 -7.93 7.80
N PRO A 14 -8.85 -8.89 8.72
CA PRO A 14 -7.88 -8.74 9.80
C PRO A 14 -6.47 -8.52 9.28
N ASP A 15 -5.68 -7.75 10.03
CA ASP A 15 -4.24 -7.62 9.82
C ASP A 15 -3.56 -8.80 10.50
N VAL A 16 -2.88 -9.64 9.73
CA VAL A 16 -2.31 -10.92 10.20
C VAL A 16 -0.85 -10.98 9.77
N SER A 17 0.06 -11.22 10.72
CA SER A 17 1.49 -11.41 10.46
C SER A 17 1.84 -12.89 10.26
N PHE A 18 2.87 -13.17 9.45
CA PHE A 18 3.42 -14.52 9.28
C PHE A 18 4.10 -15.06 10.56
N ASP A 19 4.44 -14.19 11.52
CA ASP A 19 5.14 -14.56 12.76
C ASP A 19 4.19 -15.12 13.84
N GLU A 20 2.88 -14.90 13.69
CA GLU A 20 1.87 -15.18 14.71
C GLU A 20 0.88 -16.29 14.31
N ILE A 21 1.09 -16.94 13.15
CA ILE A 21 0.15 -17.92 12.58
C ILE A 21 0.61 -19.38 12.73
N ASP A 22 -0.34 -20.31 12.71
CA ASP A 22 -0.06 -21.73 12.47
C ASP A 22 0.01 -22.01 10.95
N TYR A 23 1.21 -22.27 10.45
CA TYR A 23 1.45 -22.64 9.04
C TYR A 23 0.73 -23.92 8.59
N ARG A 24 0.30 -24.77 9.53
CA ARG A 24 -0.48 -25.99 9.22
C ARG A 24 -1.93 -25.67 8.93
N ASN A 25 -2.43 -24.50 9.34
CA ASN A 25 -3.78 -24.04 9.05
C ASN A 25 -3.81 -23.27 7.72
N PRO A 26 -4.46 -23.80 6.66
CA PRO A 26 -4.52 -23.14 5.36
C PRO A 26 -5.19 -21.77 5.38
N MET A 27 -6.14 -21.56 6.29
CA MET A 27 -6.85 -20.28 6.40
C MET A 27 -5.95 -19.19 6.97
N ASP A 28 -5.20 -19.50 8.02
CA ASP A 28 -4.29 -18.53 8.66
C ASP A 28 -3.17 -18.14 7.71
N LEU A 29 -2.60 -19.11 7.00
CA LEU A 29 -1.60 -18.87 5.97
C LEU A 29 -2.13 -17.96 4.86
N LYS A 30 -3.34 -18.23 4.36
CA LYS A 30 -3.97 -17.40 3.32
C LYS A 30 -4.24 -15.98 3.81
N ASN A 31 -4.72 -15.83 5.04
CA ASN A 31 -4.99 -14.52 5.62
C ASN A 31 -3.72 -13.68 5.78
N ALA A 32 -2.60 -14.27 6.21
CA ALA A 32 -1.31 -13.58 6.30
C ALA A 32 -0.79 -13.14 4.91
N GLN A 33 -0.92 -14.01 3.90
CA GLN A 33 -0.57 -13.67 2.51
C GLN A 33 -1.39 -12.49 1.98
N GLU A 34 -2.71 -12.53 2.17
CA GLU A 34 -3.61 -11.46 1.72
C GLU A 34 -3.37 -10.16 2.48
N SER A 35 -3.13 -10.23 3.80
CA SER A 35 -2.82 -9.06 4.63
C SER A 35 -1.55 -8.36 4.16
N MET A 36 -0.45 -9.10 4.00
CA MET A 36 0.82 -8.52 3.54
C MET A 36 0.70 -7.90 2.13
N LEU A 37 0.06 -8.59 1.19
CA LEU A 37 -0.14 -8.06 -0.16
C LEU A 37 -1.00 -6.79 -0.15
N ARG A 38 -2.08 -6.78 0.63
CA ARG A 38 -2.97 -5.62 0.75
C ARG A 38 -2.21 -4.39 1.22
N GLU A 39 -1.39 -4.53 2.25
CA GLU A 39 -0.61 -3.40 2.77
C GLU A 39 0.45 -2.91 1.75
N GLN A 40 1.03 -3.80 0.94
CA GLN A 40 1.87 -3.39 -0.19
C GLN A 40 1.08 -2.59 -1.24
N PHE A 41 -0.14 -3.01 -1.58
CA PHE A 41 -1.01 -2.27 -2.50
C PHE A 41 -1.45 -0.92 -1.91
N VAL A 42 -1.74 -0.85 -0.61
CA VAL A 42 -2.03 0.42 0.06
C VAL A 42 -0.85 1.38 -0.08
N ARG A 43 0.40 0.92 0.16
CA ARG A 43 1.60 1.74 -0.05
C ARG A 43 1.74 2.23 -1.49
N ILE A 44 1.46 1.37 -2.47
CA ILE A 44 1.43 1.74 -3.90
C ILE A 44 0.38 2.83 -4.17
N GLU A 45 -0.82 2.70 -3.62
CA GLU A 45 -1.88 3.71 -3.82
C GLU A 45 -1.52 5.05 -3.16
N VAL A 46 -0.93 5.03 -1.96
CA VAL A 46 -0.42 6.25 -1.31
C VAL A 46 0.68 6.90 -2.17
N PHE A 47 1.58 6.10 -2.74
CA PHE A 47 2.61 6.62 -3.65
C PHE A 47 2.02 7.23 -4.93
N LYS A 48 0.98 6.61 -5.51
CA LYS A 48 0.26 7.18 -6.65
C LYS A 48 -0.40 8.52 -6.32
N MET A 49 -0.91 8.69 -5.10
CA MET A 49 -1.44 9.97 -4.64
C MET A 49 -0.36 11.05 -4.59
N VAL A 50 0.82 10.74 -4.05
CA VAL A 50 1.97 11.66 -4.01
C VAL A 50 2.42 12.02 -5.42
N ARG A 51 2.56 11.02 -6.31
CA ARG A 51 2.91 11.25 -7.72
C ARG A 51 1.92 12.19 -8.42
N LYS A 52 0.61 11.96 -8.24
CA LYS A 52 -0.43 12.81 -8.82
C LYS A 52 -0.39 14.24 -8.27
N ALA A 53 -0.13 14.39 -6.97
CA ALA A 53 0.04 15.71 -6.36
C ALA A 53 1.27 16.43 -6.94
N LEU A 54 2.39 15.73 -7.12
CA LEU A 54 3.60 16.27 -7.74
C LEU A 54 3.38 16.69 -9.19
N GLU A 55 2.77 15.83 -10.02
CA GLU A 55 2.41 16.14 -11.41
C GLU A 55 1.53 17.40 -11.50
N ASN A 56 0.54 17.52 -10.60
CA ASN A 56 -0.30 18.70 -10.52
C ASN A 56 0.48 19.95 -10.12
N CYS A 57 1.40 19.85 -9.14
CA CYS A 57 2.23 20.95 -8.71
C CYS A 57 3.11 21.48 -9.85
N PHE A 58 3.78 20.58 -10.59
CA PHE A 58 4.59 20.96 -11.76
C PHE A 58 3.75 21.65 -12.83
N ARG A 59 2.54 21.15 -13.09
CA ARG A 59 1.63 21.74 -14.09
C ARG A 59 1.17 23.15 -13.71
N VAL A 60 0.93 23.41 -12.42
CA VAL A 60 0.45 24.71 -11.94
C VAL A 60 1.58 25.74 -11.83
N ASN A 61 2.74 25.34 -11.30
CA ASN A 61 3.83 26.27 -10.99
C ASN A 61 4.83 26.46 -12.14
N GLY A 62 4.84 25.59 -13.15
CA GLY A 62 5.66 25.74 -14.35
C GLY A 62 7.15 25.98 -14.03
N PRO A 63 7.75 27.12 -14.43
CA PRO A 63 9.15 27.43 -14.11
C PRO A 63 9.48 27.48 -12.62
N ASN A 64 8.51 27.81 -11.75
CA ASN A 64 8.73 27.94 -10.30
C ASN A 64 8.67 26.59 -9.57
N ALA A 65 8.38 25.49 -10.28
CA ALA A 65 8.19 24.18 -9.67
C ALA A 65 9.42 23.65 -8.91
N PHE A 66 10.63 24.12 -9.23
CA PHE A 66 11.85 23.71 -8.52
C PHE A 66 11.87 24.12 -7.04
N GLU A 67 11.20 25.22 -6.70
CA GLU A 67 11.05 25.70 -5.33
C GLU A 67 9.73 25.18 -4.74
N GLU A 68 8.63 25.47 -5.42
CA GLU A 68 7.27 25.21 -4.92
C GLU A 68 6.90 23.72 -4.79
N CYS A 69 7.52 22.85 -5.61
CA CYS A 69 7.19 21.41 -5.64
C CYS A 69 8.26 20.54 -4.97
N ARG A 70 9.28 21.14 -4.36
CA ARG A 70 10.44 20.43 -3.81
C ARG A 70 10.05 19.36 -2.79
N ASP A 71 9.21 19.70 -1.81
CA ASP A 71 8.81 18.76 -0.76
C ASP A 71 8.07 17.54 -1.31
N LEU A 72 7.24 17.74 -2.35
CA LEU A 72 6.55 16.64 -3.03
C LEU A 72 7.52 15.79 -3.86
N ALA A 73 8.54 16.40 -4.46
CA ALA A 73 9.58 15.69 -5.19
C ALA A 73 10.45 14.85 -4.25
N ASP A 74 10.90 15.42 -3.14
CA ASP A 74 11.69 14.72 -2.12
C ASP A 74 10.89 13.55 -1.54
N LYS A 75 9.63 13.78 -1.16
CA LYS A 75 8.73 12.71 -0.69
C LYS A 75 8.51 11.61 -1.73
N TYR A 76 8.35 11.97 -3.01
CA TYR A 76 8.22 10.99 -4.08
C TYR A 76 9.48 10.12 -4.18
N LEU A 77 10.67 10.72 -4.15
CA LEU A 77 11.93 10.01 -4.23
C LEU A 77 12.17 9.12 -3.01
N ASP A 78 11.84 9.58 -1.81
CA ASP A 78 11.94 8.80 -0.57
C ASP A 78 11.03 7.57 -0.58
N MET A 79 9.84 7.71 -1.15
CA MET A 79 8.87 6.61 -1.23
C MET A 79 9.18 5.61 -2.35
N LEU A 80 9.89 6.03 -3.41
CA LEU A 80 10.10 5.26 -4.64
C LEU A 80 10.70 3.84 -4.43
N PRO A 81 11.69 3.61 -3.54
CA PRO A 81 12.26 2.28 -3.32
C PRO A 81 11.27 1.30 -2.68
N ASN A 82 10.39 1.82 -1.81
CA ASN A 82 9.54 1.00 -0.94
C ASN A 82 8.09 0.84 -1.46
N SER A 83 7.71 1.61 -2.48
CA SER A 83 6.34 1.64 -3.01
C SER A 83 6.11 0.67 -4.17
N ARG A 84 6.70 -0.52 -4.09
CA ARG A 84 6.60 -1.59 -5.11
C ARG A 84 6.05 -2.86 -4.49
N ALA A 85 5.31 -3.64 -5.28
CA ALA A 85 4.87 -4.96 -4.86
C ALA A 85 6.08 -5.91 -4.88
N GLN A 86 6.46 -6.40 -3.71
CA GLN A 86 7.56 -7.35 -3.51
C GLN A 86 7.03 -8.79 -3.35
N GLY A 87 5.71 -8.96 -3.17
CA GLY A 87 5.09 -10.24 -2.88
C GLY A 87 5.31 -10.67 -1.42
N TYR A 88 4.93 -11.90 -1.09
CA TYR A 88 5.02 -12.44 0.28
C TYR A 88 6.04 -13.57 0.45
N MET A 89 6.48 -14.22 -0.64
CA MET A 89 7.32 -15.42 -0.58
C MET A 89 8.67 -15.19 0.10
N GLY A 90 9.25 -14.00 -0.05
CA GLY A 90 10.51 -13.65 0.58
C GLY A 90 10.42 -13.70 2.11
N TYR A 91 9.36 -13.15 2.69
CA TYR A 91 9.13 -13.18 4.14
C TYR A 91 8.61 -14.54 4.60
N GLN A 92 7.65 -15.12 3.88
CA GLN A 92 7.04 -16.40 4.25
C GLN A 92 8.07 -17.56 4.36
N ARG A 93 9.11 -17.55 3.51
CA ARG A 93 10.10 -18.64 3.45
C ARG A 93 11.37 -18.36 4.23
N ASN A 94 11.59 -17.12 4.67
CA ASN A 94 12.81 -16.72 5.37
C ASN A 94 12.41 -15.99 6.65
N ASP A 95 12.71 -16.60 7.79
CA ASP A 95 12.54 -16.00 9.12
C ASP A 95 13.63 -14.94 9.33
N PRO A 96 13.30 -13.63 9.41
CA PRO A 96 14.30 -12.58 9.56
C PRO A 96 14.99 -12.57 10.94
N SER A 97 14.47 -13.32 11.91
CA SER A 97 15.01 -13.40 13.26
C SER A 97 16.15 -14.42 13.41
N LYS A 98 16.41 -15.23 12.38
CA LYS A 98 17.45 -16.27 12.34
C LYS A 98 18.48 -15.98 11.26
#